data_AF-A0A662M9H7-F1
#
_entry.id   AF-A0A662M9H7-F1
#
_cell.length_a   1.000
_cell.length_b   1.000
_cell.length_c   1.000
_cell.angle_alpha   90.00
_cell.angle_beta   90.00
_cell.angle_gamma   90.00
#
_symmetry.space_group_name_H-M   'P 1'
#
loop_
_entity.id
_entity.type
_entity.pdbx_description
1 polymer ?
#
loop_
_entity_poly.entity_id
_entity_poly.type
_entity_poly.pdbx_seq_one_letter_code
_entity_poly.pdbx_strand_id
1 'polypeptide(L)'
;QILGATPLSIQKGRFIGVAVGALVIPFIVGILASAWEIGSPSLPSPQAVIMGSTVYAIFNLDLNIIMFLIGVVLAIILIFLKLPVMAVAIGIYLPFTLTTPIFLGGILGKISEVWIEKKTRLLDSVGLSGKELDSKVKENKERAFNSGLLFAAGLVAGEAIMGVIVAGLIIGLGPGSMSIFSNPSAFPGVLALLFIMFLIIYMVIRDHMANMGMRDAFGIMFRRRR
;
A
#
# COMPACT_ATOMS: atom_id res chain seq x y z
N GLN A 1 13.71 13.11 0.04
CA GLN A 1 14.17 13.68 -1.25
C GLN A 1 15.10 12.68 -1.89
N ILE A 2 14.90 12.35 -3.16
CA ILE A 2 15.85 11.50 -3.90
C ILE A 2 17.14 12.31 -4.01
N LEU A 3 18.13 12.00 -3.16
CA LEU A 3 19.46 12.60 -3.20
C LEU A 3 20.09 12.30 -4.56
N GLY A 4 20.18 13.29 -5.44
CA GLY A 4 20.91 13.20 -6.72
C GLY A 4 20.11 13.52 -8.00
N ALA A 5 18.80 13.74 -7.96
CA ALA A 5 18.04 14.09 -9.17
C ALA A 5 17.95 15.63 -9.37
N THR A 6 18.34 16.11 -10.56
CA THR A 6 18.20 17.54 -10.90
C THR A 6 16.72 17.94 -11.02
N PRO A 7 16.32 19.15 -10.57
CA PRO A 7 14.92 19.58 -10.57
C PRO A 7 14.21 19.45 -11.93
N LEU A 8 14.95 19.72 -13.02
CA LEU A 8 14.46 19.60 -14.39
C LEU A 8 14.11 18.16 -14.78
N SER A 9 14.91 17.18 -14.35
CA SER A 9 14.66 15.76 -14.64
C SER A 9 13.40 15.26 -13.93
N ILE A 10 13.18 15.71 -12.70
CA ILE A 10 11.96 15.39 -11.94
C ILE A 10 10.72 16.03 -12.60
N GLN A 11 10.83 17.26 -13.09
CA GLN A 11 9.73 17.94 -13.75
C GLN A 11 9.37 17.29 -15.10
N LYS A 12 10.37 16.94 -15.91
CA LYS A 12 10.17 16.18 -17.16
C LYS A 12 9.51 14.82 -16.88
N GLY A 13 9.99 14.09 -15.89
CA GLY A 13 9.38 12.82 -15.47
C GLY A 13 7.92 12.97 -15.04
N ARG A 14 7.59 14.04 -14.29
CA ARG A 14 6.21 14.34 -13.90
C ARG A 14 5.31 14.65 -15.11
N PHE A 15 5.78 15.47 -16.05
CA PHE A 15 5.01 15.78 -17.26
C PHE A 15 4.73 14.54 -18.10
N ILE A 16 5.74 13.70 -18.32
CA ILE A 16 5.58 12.44 -19.06
C ILE A 16 4.60 11.52 -18.32
N GLY A 17 4.74 11.38 -17.00
CA GLY A 17 3.84 10.57 -16.18
C GLY A 17 2.38 11.03 -16.24
N VAL A 18 2.13 12.33 -16.16
CA VAL A 18 0.78 12.89 -16.28
C VAL A 18 0.22 12.70 -17.69
N ALA A 19 1.02 12.93 -18.74
CA ALA A 19 0.58 12.76 -20.12
C ALA A 19 0.21 11.29 -20.44
N VAL A 20 1.05 10.35 -20.02
CA VAL A 20 0.76 8.91 -20.18
C VAL A 20 -0.45 8.52 -19.34
N GLY A 21 -0.53 8.98 -18.09
CA GLY A 21 -1.67 8.70 -17.21
C GLY A 21 -3.00 9.23 -17.77
N ALA A 22 -3.00 10.46 -18.31
CA ALA A 22 -4.18 11.07 -18.92
C ALA A 22 -4.68 10.30 -20.16
N LEU A 23 -3.79 9.61 -20.88
CA LEU A 23 -4.16 8.80 -22.04
C LEU A 23 -4.63 7.39 -21.61
N VAL A 24 -3.93 6.77 -20.65
CA VAL A 24 -4.17 5.38 -20.26
C VAL A 24 -5.36 5.23 -19.31
N ILE A 25 -5.54 6.15 -18.36
CA ILE A 25 -6.59 6.03 -17.33
C ILE A 25 -7.99 6.01 -17.96
N PRO A 26 -8.39 6.95 -18.85
CA PRO A 26 -9.72 6.91 -19.47
C PRO A 26 -9.96 5.64 -20.28
N PHE A 27 -8.92 5.11 -20.94
CA PHE A 27 -9.01 3.85 -21.68
C PHE A 27 -9.29 2.66 -20.74
N ILE A 28 -8.54 2.53 -19.65
CA ILE A 28 -8.77 1.47 -18.66
C ILE A 28 -10.15 1.61 -18.01
N VAL A 29 -10.54 2.82 -17.63
CA VAL A 29 -11.86 3.09 -17.05
C VAL A 29 -12.98 2.74 -18.04
N GLY A 30 -12.79 3.02 -19.33
CA GLY A 30 -13.74 2.63 -20.38
C GLY A 30 -13.91 1.11 -20.52
N ILE A 31 -12.81 0.35 -20.44
CA ILE A 31 -12.85 -1.12 -20.42
C ILE A 31 -13.63 -1.60 -19.20
N LEU A 32 -13.30 -1.09 -18.01
CA LEU A 32 -13.98 -1.47 -16.78
C LEU A 32 -15.49 -1.13 -16.83
N ALA A 33 -15.84 0.06 -17.32
CA ALA A 33 -17.22 0.51 -17.48
C ALA A 33 -18.04 -0.37 -18.45
N SER A 34 -17.37 -0.93 -19.47
CA SER A 34 -18.01 -1.79 -20.46
C SER A 34 -18.21 -3.22 -19.95
N ALA A 35 -17.33 -3.70 -19.05
CA ALA A 35 -17.45 -5.00 -18.41
C ALA A 35 -18.39 -4.98 -17.19
N TRP A 36 -18.38 -3.88 -16.43
CA TRP A 36 -19.17 -3.65 -15.23
C TRP A 36 -19.68 -2.21 -15.19
N GLU A 37 -20.92 -2.02 -14.77
CA GLU A 37 -21.45 -0.67 -14.58
C GLU A 37 -20.73 0.03 -13.40
N ILE A 38 -20.15 1.21 -13.65
CA ILE A 38 -19.45 2.00 -12.62
C ILE A 38 -20.45 2.40 -11.54
N GLY A 39 -20.16 2.07 -10.28
CA GLY A 39 -21.05 2.33 -9.15
C GLY A 39 -22.01 1.18 -8.85
N SER A 40 -22.00 0.11 -9.65
CA SER A 40 -22.69 -1.14 -9.29
C SER A 40 -22.03 -1.84 -8.09
N PRO A 41 -22.71 -2.80 -7.44
CA PRO A 41 -22.11 -3.62 -6.38
C PRO A 41 -20.85 -4.37 -6.82
N SER A 42 -20.72 -4.66 -8.12
CA SER A 42 -19.57 -5.35 -8.71
C SER A 42 -18.38 -4.43 -8.96
N LEU A 43 -18.62 -3.12 -9.13
CA LEU A 43 -17.59 -2.11 -9.33
C LEU A 43 -17.89 -0.83 -8.52
N PRO A 44 -17.88 -0.92 -7.17
CA PRO A 44 -18.18 0.21 -6.33
C PRO A 44 -17.07 1.26 -6.46
N SER A 45 -17.47 2.50 -6.72
CA SER A 45 -16.54 3.63 -6.87
C SER A 45 -16.83 4.76 -5.85
N PRO A 46 -16.76 4.51 -4.53
CA PRO A 46 -17.17 5.50 -3.51
C PRO A 46 -16.41 6.83 -3.63
N GLN A 47 -15.12 6.77 -3.95
CA GLN A 47 -14.30 7.96 -4.11
C GLN A 47 -14.74 8.81 -5.32
N ALA A 48 -15.13 8.17 -6.43
CA ALA A 48 -15.64 8.88 -7.60
C ALA A 48 -17.02 9.47 -7.33
N VAL A 49 -17.89 8.74 -6.63
CA VAL A 49 -19.22 9.19 -6.23
C VAL A 49 -19.14 10.42 -5.33
N ILE A 50 -18.28 10.41 -4.31
CA ILE A 50 -18.11 11.56 -3.39
C ILE A 50 -17.54 12.77 -4.13
N MET A 51 -16.55 12.58 -4.99
CA MET A 51 -15.97 13.69 -5.76
C MET A 51 -16.99 14.27 -6.74
N GLY A 52 -17.73 13.41 -7.45
CA GLY A 52 -18.78 13.82 -8.39
C GLY A 52 -19.93 14.55 -7.69
N SER A 53 -20.41 14.02 -6.55
CA SER A 53 -21.49 14.65 -5.78
C SER A 53 -21.05 15.97 -5.17
N THR A 54 -19.81 16.10 -4.70
CA THR A 54 -19.26 17.36 -4.19
C THR A 54 -19.19 18.41 -5.30
N VAL A 55 -18.66 18.04 -6.47
CA VAL A 55 -18.59 18.93 -7.63
C VAL A 55 -19.99 19.37 -8.06
N TYR A 56 -20.93 18.43 -8.16
CA TYR A 56 -22.33 18.71 -8.50
C TYR A 56 -22.98 19.67 -7.49
N ALA A 57 -22.78 19.45 -6.19
CA ALA A 57 -23.31 20.30 -5.14
C ALA A 57 -22.72 21.72 -5.18
N ILE A 58 -21.43 21.86 -5.49
CA ILE A 58 -20.78 23.17 -5.63
C ILE A 58 -21.36 23.94 -6.83
N PHE A 59 -21.49 23.30 -8.00
CA PHE A 59 -21.98 23.97 -9.21
C PHE A 59 -23.47 24.31 -9.15
N ASN A 60 -24.28 23.50 -8.49
CA ASN A 60 -25.73 23.73 -8.35
C ASN A 60 -26.10 24.50 -7.08
N LEU A 61 -25.13 24.94 -6.27
CA LEU A 61 -25.34 25.60 -4.98
C LEU A 61 -26.18 24.76 -3.98
N ASP A 62 -26.18 23.44 -4.14
CA ASP A 62 -26.92 22.46 -3.32
C ASP A 62 -26.00 21.82 -2.25
N LEU A 63 -25.01 22.57 -1.79
CA LEU A 63 -24.08 22.08 -0.78
C LEU A 63 -24.74 22.12 0.59
N ASN A 64 -24.68 21.02 1.34
CA ASN A 64 -25.06 21.03 2.75
C ASN A 64 -24.02 21.80 3.58
N ILE A 65 -24.22 23.12 3.69
CA ILE A 65 -23.30 24.04 4.36
C ILE A 65 -23.10 23.65 5.84
N ILE A 66 -24.14 23.12 6.49
CA ILE A 66 -24.05 22.67 7.89
C ILE A 66 -23.06 21.52 8.01
N MET A 67 -23.17 20.47 7.17
CA MET A 67 -22.21 19.36 7.17
C MET A 67 -20.80 19.81 6.80
N PHE A 68 -20.66 20.73 5.84
CA PHE A 68 -19.37 21.30 5.47
C PHE A 68 -18.70 22.01 6.66
N LEU A 69 -19.44 22.86 7.37
CA LEU A 69 -18.93 23.58 8.54
C LEU A 69 -18.57 22.63 9.69
N ILE A 70 -19.34 21.56 9.91
CA ILE A 70 -18.97 20.50 10.87
C ILE A 70 -17.61 19.89 10.50
N GLY A 71 -17.39 19.61 9.21
CA GLY A 71 -16.09 19.12 8.71
C GLY A 71 -14.95 20.11 8.96
N VAL A 72 -15.17 21.41 8.77
CA VAL A 72 -14.19 22.46 9.08
C VAL A 72 -13.84 22.48 10.57
N VAL A 73 -14.84 22.43 11.45
CA VAL A 73 -14.62 22.42 12.90
C VAL A 73 -13.85 21.16 13.33
N LEU A 74 -14.21 19.98 12.80
CA LEU A 74 -13.49 18.74 13.03
C LEU A 74 -12.03 18.84 12.58
N ALA A 75 -11.78 19.39 11.38
CA ALA A 75 -10.43 19.59 10.88
C ALA A 75 -9.60 20.49 11.80
N ILE A 76 -10.18 21.59 12.31
CA ILE A 76 -9.52 22.48 13.28
C ILE A 76 -9.15 21.73 14.56
N ILE A 77 -10.07 20.95 15.12
CA ILE A 77 -9.81 20.13 16.31
C ILE A 77 -8.65 19.16 16.06
N LEU A 78 -8.65 18.47 14.93
CA LEU A 78 -7.58 17.54 14.56
C LEU A 78 -6.21 18.25 14.40
N ILE A 79 -6.18 19.45 13.84
CA ILE A 79 -4.96 20.27 13.74
C ILE A 79 -4.44 20.63 15.13
N PHE A 80 -5.31 21.04 16.06
CA PHE A 80 -4.91 21.34 17.44
C PHE A 80 -4.36 20.10 18.16
N LEU A 81 -4.90 18.92 17.89
CA LEU A 81 -4.39 17.64 18.40
C LEU A 81 -3.09 17.17 17.70
N LYS A 82 -2.56 17.95 16.74
CA LYS A 82 -1.41 17.58 15.89
C LYS A 82 -1.61 16.25 15.17
N LEU A 83 -2.86 15.92 14.84
CA LEU A 83 -3.21 14.73 14.07
C LEU A 83 -3.24 15.06 12.58
N PRO A 84 -2.77 14.15 11.71
CA PRO A 84 -2.83 14.33 10.27
C PRO A 84 -4.27 14.27 9.77
N VAL A 85 -4.90 15.44 9.58
CA VAL A 85 -6.31 15.58 9.13
C VAL A 85 -6.59 14.76 7.87
N MET A 86 -5.68 14.77 6.91
CA MET A 86 -5.80 14.03 5.66
C MET A 86 -5.90 12.52 5.88
N ALA A 87 -5.13 11.96 6.81
CA ALA A 87 -5.17 10.52 7.09
C ALA A 87 -6.51 10.11 7.72
N VAL A 88 -7.05 10.95 8.61
CA VAL A 88 -8.37 10.74 9.23
C VAL A 88 -9.48 10.84 8.19
N ALA A 89 -9.45 11.86 7.34
CA ALA A 89 -10.42 12.02 6.25
C ALA A 89 -10.40 10.82 5.30
N ILE A 90 -9.21 10.37 4.90
CA ILE A 90 -9.03 9.18 4.06
C ILE A 90 -9.59 7.94 4.73
N GLY A 91 -9.32 7.75 6.03
CA GLY A 91 -9.82 6.60 6.78
C GLY A 91 -11.34 6.52 6.88
N ILE A 92 -12.05 7.66 6.92
CA ILE A 92 -13.52 7.70 7.03
C ILE A 92 -14.20 7.29 5.72
N TYR A 93 -13.61 7.60 4.55
CA TYR A 93 -14.25 7.30 3.26
C TYR A 93 -13.78 5.99 2.60
N LEU A 94 -12.65 5.42 3.03
CA LEU A 94 -12.12 4.22 2.38
C LEU A 94 -12.95 2.98 2.76
N PRO A 95 -13.29 2.10 1.80
CA PRO A 95 -13.92 0.81 2.09
C PRO A 95 -13.05 -0.03 3.02
N PHE A 96 -13.68 -0.71 3.99
CA PHE A 96 -12.98 -1.60 4.92
C PHE A 96 -12.14 -2.67 4.20
N THR A 97 -12.60 -3.12 3.04
CA THR A 97 -11.91 -4.09 2.18
C THR A 97 -10.55 -3.56 1.69
N LEU A 98 -10.43 -2.27 1.38
CA LEU A 98 -9.18 -1.65 0.94
C LEU A 98 -8.28 -1.26 2.11
N THR A 99 -8.85 -0.89 3.27
CA THR A 99 -8.06 -0.56 4.46
C THR A 99 -7.43 -1.78 5.10
N THR A 100 -8.08 -2.95 5.03
CA THR A 100 -7.62 -4.19 5.66
C THR A 100 -6.24 -4.65 5.17
N PRO A 101 -5.93 -4.79 3.87
CA PRO A 101 -4.61 -5.19 3.41
C PRO A 101 -3.51 -4.16 3.75
N ILE A 102 -3.83 -2.86 3.71
CA ILE A 102 -2.90 -1.80 4.10
C ILE A 102 -2.59 -1.90 5.60
N PHE A 103 -3.62 -2.09 6.42
CA PHE A 103 -3.51 -2.27 7.86
C PHE A 103 -2.73 -3.54 8.22
N LEU A 104 -3.02 -4.67 7.55
CA LEU A 104 -2.28 -5.92 7.70
C LEU A 104 -0.82 -5.76 7.29
N GLY A 105 -0.53 -5.07 6.18
CA GLY A 105 0.84 -4.74 5.77
C GLY A 105 1.57 -3.91 6.84
N GLY A 106 0.88 -2.95 7.46
CA GLY A 106 1.40 -2.16 8.57
C GLY A 106 1.65 -2.99 9.84
N ILE A 107 0.74 -3.92 10.19
CA ILE A 107 0.94 -4.86 11.30
C ILE A 107 2.13 -5.78 11.01
N LEU A 108 2.22 -6.35 9.81
CA LEU A 108 3.34 -7.20 9.41
C LEU A 108 4.66 -6.44 9.50
N GLY A 109 4.71 -5.20 9.00
CA GLY A 109 5.88 -4.33 9.15
C GLY A 109 6.25 -4.10 10.62
N LYS A 110 5.27 -3.85 11.49
CA LYS A 110 5.49 -3.65 12.93
C LYS A 110 5.90 -4.94 13.66
N ILE A 111 5.35 -6.09 13.27
CA ILE A 111 5.76 -7.40 13.78
C ILE A 111 7.20 -7.67 13.35
N SER A 112 7.53 -7.48 12.08
CA SER A 112 8.90 -7.59 11.59
C SER A 112 9.85 -6.68 12.38
N GLU A 113 9.45 -5.44 12.66
CA GLU A 113 10.20 -4.52 13.52
C GLU A 113 10.42 -5.08 14.94
N VAL A 114 9.37 -5.52 15.64
CA VAL A 114 9.46 -6.04 17.02
C VAL A 114 10.30 -7.32 17.09
N TRP A 115 10.25 -8.16 16.06
CA TRP A 115 11.06 -9.37 15.95
C TRP A 115 12.53 -9.05 15.69
N ILE A 116 12.82 -8.04 14.87
CA ILE A 116 14.18 -7.52 14.65
C ILE A 116 14.73 -6.95 15.95
N GLU A 117 13.97 -6.10 16.65
CA GLU A 117 14.40 -5.45 17.89
C GLU A 117 14.73 -6.45 19.01
N LYS A 118 13.93 -7.53 19.17
CA LYS A 118 14.23 -8.61 20.13
C LYS A 118 15.51 -9.38 19.79
N LYS A 119 15.89 -9.48 18.50
CA LYS A 119 17.07 -10.23 18.05
C LYS A 119 18.33 -9.35 17.91
N THR A 120 18.17 -8.05 17.62
CA THR A 120 19.25 -7.07 17.64
C THR A 120 19.69 -6.74 19.07
N ARG A 121 18.81 -6.84 20.06
CA ARG A 121 19.16 -6.80 21.49
C ARG A 121 20.02 -7.99 21.96
N LEU A 122 20.12 -9.09 21.20
CA LEU A 122 21.09 -10.16 21.48
C LEU A 122 22.51 -9.77 21.01
N LEU A 123 22.63 -8.89 20.02
CA LEU A 123 23.91 -8.34 19.53
C LEU A 123 24.45 -7.20 20.41
N ASP A 124 23.65 -6.65 21.32
CA ASP A 124 24.10 -5.71 22.37
C ASP A 124 25.05 -6.34 23.40
N SER A 125 25.13 -7.68 23.45
CA SER A 125 26.09 -8.40 24.30
C SER A 125 27.56 -8.25 23.86
N VAL A 126 27.84 -7.49 22.78
CA VAL A 126 29.18 -7.40 22.16
C VAL A 126 29.81 -5.98 22.22
N GLY A 127 29.21 -5.02 22.94
CA GLY A 127 29.91 -3.79 23.35
C GLY A 127 30.11 -2.71 22.27
N LEU A 128 29.10 -2.42 21.46
CA LEU A 128 29.14 -1.29 20.50
C LEU A 128 28.51 -0.03 21.10
N SER A 129 29.18 1.10 20.85
CA SER A 129 28.82 2.44 21.35
C SER A 129 27.46 2.93 20.84
N GLY A 130 26.65 3.49 21.74
CA GLY A 130 25.20 3.68 21.60
C GLY A 130 24.68 4.60 20.48
N LYS A 131 25.53 5.30 19.71
CA LYS A 131 25.08 6.19 18.61
C LYS A 131 25.03 5.53 17.23
N GLU A 132 25.94 4.62 16.94
CA GLU A 132 25.97 3.90 15.64
C GLU A 132 24.96 2.75 15.60
N LEU A 133 24.65 2.18 16.76
CA LEU A 133 23.65 1.15 16.93
C LEU A 133 22.23 1.69 16.68
N ASP A 134 21.88 2.83 17.27
CA ASP A 134 20.59 3.49 17.07
C ASP A 134 20.35 3.85 15.59
N SER A 135 21.40 4.27 14.88
CA SER A 135 21.36 4.54 13.44
C SER A 135 21.05 3.27 12.63
N LYS A 136 21.77 2.17 12.88
CA LYS A 136 21.58 0.89 12.15
C LYS A 136 20.24 0.23 12.49
N VAL A 137 19.81 0.32 13.75
CA VAL A 137 18.50 -0.16 14.19
C VAL A 137 17.40 0.64 13.48
N LYS A 138 17.49 1.96 13.45
CA LYS A 138 16.52 2.82 12.76
C LYS A 138 16.49 2.57 11.24
N GLU A 139 17.66 2.38 10.62
CA GLU A 139 17.75 2.05 9.19
C GLU A 139 17.11 0.68 8.87
N ASN A 140 17.38 -0.35 9.68
CA ASN A 140 16.76 -1.66 9.50
C ASN A 140 15.25 -1.63 9.75
N LYS A 141 14.78 -0.79 10.69
CA LYS A 141 13.36 -0.55 10.95
C LYS A 141 12.67 0.09 9.75
N GLU A 142 13.25 1.15 9.20
CA GLU A 142 12.72 1.83 8.00
C GLU A 142 12.73 0.89 6.78
N ARG A 143 13.78 0.08 6.60
CA ARG A 143 13.84 -0.91 5.52
C ARG A 143 12.74 -1.98 5.65
N ALA A 144 12.56 -2.57 6.84
CA ALA A 144 11.53 -3.58 7.07
C ALA A 144 10.12 -3.02 6.86
N PHE A 145 9.85 -1.80 7.34
CA PHE A 145 8.58 -1.11 7.13
C PHE A 145 8.32 -0.81 5.64
N ASN A 146 9.31 -0.25 4.94
CA ASN A 146 9.20 0.05 3.51
C ASN A 146 9.00 -1.20 2.67
N SER A 147 9.64 -2.32 3.02
CA SER A 147 9.44 -3.61 2.36
C SER A 147 8.02 -4.14 2.55
N GLY A 148 7.47 -4.05 3.76
CA GLY A 148 6.07 -4.42 4.04
C GLY A 148 5.08 -3.54 3.27
N LEU A 149 5.34 -2.23 3.20
CA LEU A 149 4.53 -1.28 2.44
C LEU A 149 4.59 -1.53 0.92
N LEU A 150 5.79 -1.73 0.37
CA LEU A 150 6.00 -2.03 -1.06
C LEU A 150 5.28 -3.31 -1.46
N PHE A 151 5.31 -4.32 -0.58
CA PHE A 151 4.59 -5.56 -0.81
C PHE A 151 3.06 -5.37 -0.82
N ALA A 152 2.51 -4.66 0.17
CA ALA A 152 1.07 -4.36 0.21
C ALA A 152 0.63 -3.57 -1.04
N ALA A 153 1.43 -2.58 -1.46
CA ALA A 153 1.20 -1.84 -2.70
C ALA A 153 1.25 -2.75 -3.94
N GLY A 154 2.17 -3.73 -3.98
CA GLY A 154 2.25 -4.72 -5.03
C GLY A 154 1.02 -5.63 -5.12
N LEU A 155 0.46 -6.06 -3.99
CA LEU A 155 -0.78 -6.82 -3.96
C LEU A 155 -1.97 -6.02 -4.50
N VAL A 156 -2.11 -4.76 -4.08
CA VAL A 156 -3.17 -3.86 -4.56
C VAL A 156 -3.01 -3.60 -6.07
N ALA A 157 -1.79 -3.38 -6.54
CA ALA A 157 -1.51 -3.22 -7.97
C ALA A 157 -1.82 -4.49 -8.77
N GLY A 158 -1.49 -5.66 -8.22
CA GLY A 158 -1.79 -6.96 -8.84
C GLY A 158 -3.29 -7.22 -8.97
N GLU A 159 -4.06 -6.90 -7.93
CA GLU A 159 -5.53 -6.94 -7.95
C GLU A 159 -6.09 -6.06 -9.07
N ALA A 160 -5.63 -4.80 -9.14
CA ALA A 160 -6.08 -3.85 -10.15
C ALA A 160 -5.78 -4.33 -11.59
N ILE A 161 -4.56 -4.83 -11.84
CA ILE A 161 -4.18 -5.37 -13.15
C ILE A 161 -5.04 -6.59 -13.52
N MET A 162 -5.24 -7.51 -12.57
CA MET A 162 -6.09 -8.69 -12.81
C MET A 162 -7.54 -8.28 -13.11
N GLY A 163 -8.07 -7.26 -12.42
CA GLY A 163 -9.38 -6.69 -12.71
C GLY A 163 -9.54 -6.21 -14.15
N VAL A 164 -8.51 -5.55 -14.71
CA VAL A 164 -8.51 -5.12 -16.13
C VAL A 164 -8.46 -6.31 -17.08
N ILE A 165 -7.66 -7.34 -16.77
CA ILE A 165 -7.59 -8.56 -17.58
C ILE A 165 -8.95 -9.26 -17.60
N VAL A 166 -9.58 -9.44 -16.44
CA VAL A 166 -10.90 -10.05 -16.30
C VAL A 166 -11.95 -9.23 -17.06
N ALA A 167 -11.91 -7.91 -16.98
CA ALA A 167 -12.81 -7.03 -17.75
C ALA A 167 -12.68 -7.25 -19.26
N GLY A 168 -11.44 -7.29 -19.76
CA GLY A 168 -11.17 -7.58 -21.18
C GLY A 168 -11.71 -8.93 -21.62
N LEU A 169 -11.58 -9.96 -20.77
CA LEU A 169 -12.12 -11.30 -21.05
C LEU A 169 -13.65 -11.33 -21.04
N ILE A 170 -14.31 -10.62 -20.12
CA ILE A 170 -15.78 -10.51 -20.07
C ILE A 170 -16.30 -9.85 -21.36
N ILE A 171 -15.64 -8.79 -21.83
CA ILE A 171 -16.01 -8.10 -23.07
C ILE A 171 -15.78 -9.01 -24.30
N GLY A 172 -14.68 -9.76 -24.33
CA GLY A 172 -14.31 -10.58 -25.49
C GLY A 172 -15.04 -11.93 -25.60
N LEU A 173 -15.32 -12.59 -24.47
CA LEU A 173 -15.87 -13.95 -24.42
C LEU A 173 -17.30 -14.01 -23.86
N GLY A 174 -17.83 -12.87 -23.39
CA GLY A 174 -19.15 -12.76 -22.79
C GLY A 174 -19.19 -13.03 -21.27
N PRO A 175 -20.27 -12.62 -20.59
CA PRO A 175 -20.43 -12.78 -19.15
C PRO A 175 -20.52 -14.27 -18.77
N GLY A 176 -19.75 -14.70 -17.76
CA GLY A 176 -19.77 -16.09 -17.29
C GLY A 176 -18.86 -17.07 -18.04
N SER A 177 -18.10 -16.61 -19.03
CA SER A 177 -17.13 -17.44 -19.78
C SER A 177 -16.05 -18.09 -18.89
N MET A 178 -15.78 -17.53 -17.70
CA MET A 178 -14.86 -18.08 -16.69
C MET A 178 -15.54 -18.68 -15.45
N SER A 179 -16.88 -18.74 -15.39
CA SER A 179 -17.56 -19.32 -14.22
C SER A 179 -17.53 -20.85 -14.31
N ILE A 180 -16.56 -21.46 -13.62
CA ILE A 180 -16.46 -22.92 -13.47
C ILE A 180 -17.51 -23.43 -12.46
N PHE A 181 -17.90 -22.59 -11.50
CA PHE A 181 -18.87 -22.91 -10.45
C PHE A 181 -19.93 -21.82 -10.35
N SER A 182 -21.21 -22.21 -10.23
CA SER A 182 -22.35 -21.30 -10.09
C SER A 182 -22.38 -20.60 -8.73
N ASN A 183 -21.80 -21.21 -7.70
CA ASN A 183 -21.61 -20.65 -6.36
C ASN A 183 -20.16 -20.92 -5.90
N PRO A 184 -19.19 -20.04 -6.22
CA PRO A 184 -17.83 -20.22 -5.77
C PRO A 184 -17.76 -20.09 -4.25
N SER A 185 -17.18 -21.10 -3.58
CA SER A 185 -16.89 -21.00 -2.16
C SER A 185 -15.73 -20.02 -1.94
N ALA A 186 -15.74 -19.27 -0.83
CA ALA A 186 -14.64 -18.35 -0.49
C ALA A 186 -13.34 -19.08 -0.11
N PHE A 187 -13.41 -20.40 0.08
CA PHE A 187 -12.33 -21.23 0.62
C PHE A 187 -11.04 -21.19 -0.21
N PRO A 188 -11.05 -21.31 -1.56
CA PRO A 188 -9.84 -21.23 -2.37
C PRO A 188 -9.15 -19.86 -2.27
N GLY A 189 -9.95 -18.78 -2.19
CA GLY A 189 -9.43 -17.42 -2.02
C GLY A 189 -8.74 -17.22 -0.67
N VAL A 190 -9.35 -17.72 0.41
CA VAL A 190 -8.74 -17.68 1.76
C VAL A 190 -7.47 -18.53 1.79
N LEU A 191 -7.46 -19.70 1.16
CA LEU A 191 -6.28 -20.58 1.11
C LEU A 191 -5.13 -19.94 0.34
N ALA A 192 -5.42 -19.31 -0.81
CA ALA A 192 -4.44 -18.55 -1.58
C ALA A 192 -3.88 -17.38 -0.79
N LEU A 193 -4.73 -16.64 -0.06
CA LEU A 193 -4.30 -15.54 0.80
C LEU A 193 -3.39 -16.03 1.93
N LEU A 194 -3.76 -17.12 2.62
CA LEU A 194 -2.92 -17.73 3.66
C LEU A 194 -1.59 -18.24 3.10
N PHE A 195 -1.58 -18.82 1.90
CA PHE A 195 -0.37 -19.26 1.23
C PHE A 195 0.55 -18.09 0.86
N ILE A 196 -0.01 -17.00 0.33
CA ILE A 196 0.73 -15.76 0.05
C ILE A 196 1.27 -15.18 1.37
N MET A 197 0.46 -15.14 2.42
CA MET A 197 0.87 -14.67 3.75
C MET A 197 2.02 -15.49 4.33
N PHE A 198 1.96 -16.81 4.18
CA PHE A 198 3.05 -17.71 4.55
C PHE A 198 4.32 -17.45 3.74
N LEU A 199 4.23 -17.32 2.41
CA LEU A 199 5.38 -17.04 1.55
C LEU A 199 6.07 -15.71 1.89
N ILE A 200 5.29 -14.68 2.26
CA ILE A 200 5.85 -13.38 2.69
C ILE A 200 6.62 -13.55 3.99
N ILE A 201 6.00 -14.17 4.99
CA ILE A 201 6.65 -14.42 6.29
C ILE A 201 7.94 -15.22 6.06
N TYR A 202 7.88 -16.25 5.23
CA TYR A 202 9.04 -17.06 4.85
C TYR A 202 10.12 -16.24 4.13
N MET A 203 9.75 -15.39 3.16
CA MET A 203 10.70 -14.55 2.42
C MET A 203 11.36 -13.51 3.32
N VAL A 204 10.59 -12.85 4.19
CA VAL A 204 11.10 -11.88 5.17
C VAL A 204 12.06 -12.57 6.14
N ILE A 205 11.71 -13.77 6.63
CA ILE A 205 12.59 -14.55 7.51
C ILE A 205 13.84 -15.00 6.76
N ARG A 206 13.71 -15.48 5.52
CA ARG A 206 14.82 -15.97 4.69
C ARG A 206 15.81 -14.87 4.35
N ASP A 207 15.34 -13.72 3.89
CA ASP A 207 16.20 -12.60 3.51
C ASP A 207 16.96 -12.07 4.74
N HIS A 208 16.31 -12.06 5.90
CA HIS A 208 16.95 -11.70 7.15
C HIS A 208 17.98 -12.76 7.60
N MET A 209 17.69 -14.06 7.45
CA MET A 209 18.61 -15.16 7.77
C MET A 209 19.81 -15.21 6.82
N ALA A 210 19.63 -14.95 5.53
CA ALA A 210 20.69 -14.91 4.53
C ALA A 210 21.67 -13.75 4.78
N ASN A 211 21.17 -12.60 5.25
CA ASN A 211 21.99 -11.46 5.63
C ASN A 211 22.68 -11.62 7.00
N MET A 212 22.17 -12.50 7.87
CA MET A 212 22.78 -12.81 9.18
C MET A 212 23.96 -13.79 9.13
N GLY A 213 24.25 -14.44 8.00
CA GLY A 213 25.20 -15.56 7.98
C GLY A 213 25.98 -15.70 6.69
N MET A 214 27.04 -14.90 6.51
CA MET A 214 28.33 -15.37 5.97
C MET A 214 29.37 -14.25 5.84
N ARG A 215 28.95 -12.99 5.66
CA ARG A 215 29.89 -11.89 5.40
C ARG A 215 30.43 -11.23 6.67
N ASP A 216 29.57 -10.95 7.65
CA ASP A 216 29.99 -10.25 8.86
C ASP A 216 30.75 -11.15 9.85
N ALA A 217 30.40 -12.44 9.92
CA ALA A 217 31.11 -13.41 10.77
C ALA A 217 32.56 -13.64 10.30
N PHE A 218 32.81 -13.70 8.98
CA PHE A 218 34.17 -13.85 8.44
C PHE A 218 34.98 -12.56 8.55
N GLY A 219 34.36 -11.39 8.32
CA GLY A 219 35.04 -10.10 8.43
C GLY A 219 35.50 -9.76 9.85
N ILE A 220 34.71 -10.12 10.86
CA ILE A 220 35.03 -9.86 12.27
C ILE A 220 36.07 -10.86 12.80
N MET A 221 36.05 -12.11 12.35
CA MET A 221 37.04 -13.13 12.75
C MET A 221 38.46 -12.78 12.25
N PHE A 222 38.58 -12.20 11.05
CA PHE A 222 39.89 -11.82 10.49
C PHE A 222 40.43 -10.47 10.98
N ARG A 223 39.60 -9.60 11.55
CA ARG A 223 40.04 -8.31 12.12
C ARG A 223 40.64 -8.42 13.53
N ARG A 224 40.44 -9.54 14.22
CA ARG A 224 41.00 -9.80 15.56
C ARG A 224 42.39 -10.46 15.55
N ARG A 225 42.98 -10.71 14.38
CA ARG A 225 44.30 -11.36 14.22
C ARG A 225 45.39 -10.46 13.59
N ARG A 226 45.21 -9.14 13.58
CA ARG A 226 46.29 -8.19 13.27
C ARG A 226 46.40 -7.14 14.36
#